data_AF-A0A7X6PCM3-F1
#
_entry.id   AF-A0A7X6PCM3-F1
#
_cell.length_a   1.000
_cell.length_b   1.000
_cell.length_c   1.000
_cell.angle_alpha   90.00
_cell.angle_beta   90.00
_cell.angle_gamma   90.00
#
_symmetry.space_group_name_H-M   'P 1'
#
loop_
_entity.id
_entity.type
_entity.pdbx_description
1 polymer ?
#
loop_
_entity_poly.entity_id
_entity_poly.type
_entity_poly.pdbx_seq_one_letter_code
_entity_poly.pdbx_strand_id
1 'polypeptide(L)'
;MKKFVALIILVQTFPFFNRINAFPDEGMWIPVLIEKYNIDIMKEKGFRLSAEDVYSVNRACMKDAVLSFGGGCTGAVISPDGLLITNHHCGYGQIQRLSTVEQDYLANGFWAMSRDEELQCPGLFVTFLKRMEDVTDEMMKGLSDDMDTEIRDMVLDSNSEKIRRNAVEGTHFTASVSPFFMGNQYFLLVYETFHDVRLVGAPPSAIGKFGGETDNWTWP
;
A
#
# COMPACT_ATOMS: atom_id res chain seq x y z
N MET A 1 -20.22 8.25 74.37
CA MET A 1 -20.49 7.17 73.41
C MET A 1 -21.16 7.78 72.18
N LYS A 2 -20.51 7.70 71.02
CA LYS A 2 -21.07 7.58 69.65
C LYS A 2 -22.16 8.60 69.24
N LYS A 3 -22.05 9.45 68.22
CA LYS A 3 -21.11 9.66 67.11
C LYS A 3 -21.40 11.10 66.63
N PHE A 4 -20.55 12.05 66.99
CA PHE A 4 -20.31 13.23 66.15
C PHE A 4 -19.52 12.76 64.92
N VAL A 5 -19.57 13.52 63.82
CA VAL A 5 -18.94 13.25 62.51
C VAL A 5 -19.82 12.45 61.54
N ALA A 6 -20.76 13.14 60.89
CA ALA A 6 -21.32 12.73 59.60
C ALA A 6 -21.93 13.94 58.87
N LEU A 7 -21.11 14.96 58.63
CA LEU A 7 -21.39 15.98 57.61
C LEU A 7 -20.08 16.32 56.90
N ILE A 8 -19.42 15.28 56.39
CA ILE A 8 -18.43 15.45 55.34
C ILE A 8 -19.24 15.70 54.09
N ILE A 9 -19.18 16.95 53.65
CA ILE A 9 -19.54 17.43 52.32
C ILE A 9 -19.04 16.39 51.31
N LEU A 10 -19.95 15.57 50.81
CA LEU A 10 -19.71 14.74 49.63
C LEU A 10 -19.76 15.71 48.44
N VAL A 11 -18.72 16.54 48.30
CA VAL A 11 -18.34 17.03 46.97
C VAL A 11 -17.98 15.75 46.24
N GLN A 12 -18.97 15.18 45.55
CA GLN A 12 -18.69 14.29 44.45
C GLN A 12 -17.94 15.14 43.44
N THR A 13 -16.63 15.24 43.63
CA THR A 13 -15.69 15.30 42.53
C THR A 13 -16.00 14.06 41.71
N PHE A 14 -17.00 14.14 40.83
CA PHE A 14 -16.96 13.42 39.59
C PHE A 14 -15.62 13.82 39.01
N PRO A 15 -14.59 12.96 38.98
CA PRO A 15 -13.54 13.22 38.03
C PRO A 15 -14.28 13.27 36.69
N PHE A 16 -14.40 14.48 36.13
CA PHE A 16 -14.42 14.69 34.71
C PHE A 16 -13.15 14.00 34.19
N PHE A 17 -13.20 12.67 34.10
CA PHE A 17 -12.53 11.94 33.05
C PHE A 17 -13.19 12.48 31.79
N ASN A 18 -12.74 13.67 31.37
CA ASN A 18 -12.59 13.97 29.97
C ASN A 18 -11.78 12.79 29.46
N ARG A 19 -12.50 11.75 29.01
CA ARG A 19 -11.95 10.82 28.05
C ARG A 19 -11.59 11.74 26.90
N ILE A 20 -10.33 12.16 26.87
CA ILE A 20 -9.70 12.58 25.65
C ILE A 20 -9.86 11.35 24.78
N ASN A 21 -10.92 11.34 23.97
CA ASN A 21 -11.03 10.41 22.88
C ASN A 21 -9.90 10.85 21.94
N ALA A 22 -8.70 10.33 22.21
CA ALA A 22 -7.63 10.35 21.24
C ALA A 22 -8.10 9.42 20.13
N PHE A 23 -8.86 9.98 19.19
CA PHE A 23 -9.11 9.31 17.94
C PHE A 23 -7.75 9.22 17.26
N PRO A 24 -7.27 8.02 16.93
CA PRO A 24 -6.04 7.92 16.15
C PRO A 24 -6.30 8.56 14.79
N ASP A 25 -5.65 9.72 14.55
CA ASP A 25 -5.61 10.36 13.23
C ASP A 25 -4.79 9.53 12.23
N GLU A 26 -3.90 8.66 12.74
CA GLU A 26 -3.00 7.80 11.97
C GLU A 26 -3.68 6.53 11.48
N GLY A 27 -3.20 5.99 10.35
CA GLY A 27 -3.68 4.72 9.79
C GLY A 27 -3.30 4.51 8.34
N MET A 28 -3.30 3.26 7.89
CA MET A 28 -3.21 2.90 6.47
C MET A 28 -4.62 2.62 5.95
N TRP A 29 -5.13 3.55 5.15
CA TRP A 29 -6.54 3.56 4.74
C TRP A 29 -6.73 2.87 3.39
N ILE A 30 -7.81 2.10 3.27
CA ILE A 30 -8.16 1.41 2.03
C ILE A 30 -8.66 2.46 1.00
N PRO A 31 -8.02 2.60 -0.18
CA PRO A 31 -8.34 3.67 -1.13
C PRO A 31 -9.80 3.71 -1.58
N VAL A 32 -10.44 2.55 -1.80
CA VAL A 32 -11.86 2.49 -2.20
C VAL A 32 -12.82 2.98 -1.11
N LEU A 33 -12.37 3.10 0.14
CA LEU A 33 -13.17 3.56 1.28
C LEU A 33 -12.88 5.03 1.66
N ILE A 34 -12.02 5.73 0.91
CA ILE A 34 -11.54 7.06 1.27
C ILE A 34 -12.66 8.09 1.32
N GLU A 35 -13.65 7.98 0.43
CA GLU A 35 -14.84 8.84 0.42
C GLU A 35 -15.66 8.67 1.70
N LYS A 36 -15.80 7.43 2.17
CA LYS A 36 -16.64 7.09 3.30
C LYS A 36 -16.07 7.55 4.64
N TYR A 37 -14.74 7.51 4.81
CA TYR A 37 -14.13 7.65 6.12
C TYR A 37 -13.12 8.80 6.26
N ASN A 38 -12.46 9.24 5.17
CA ASN A 38 -11.24 10.04 5.31
C ASN A 38 -11.29 11.39 4.60
N ILE A 39 -12.04 11.53 3.50
CA ILE A 39 -11.94 12.72 2.63
C ILE A 39 -12.30 14.02 3.36
N ASP A 40 -13.27 14.00 4.28
CA ASP A 40 -13.66 15.18 5.05
C ASP A 40 -12.56 15.62 6.01
N ILE A 41 -11.93 14.67 6.71
CA ILE A 41 -10.78 14.91 7.60
C ILE A 41 -9.59 15.44 6.79
N MET A 42 -9.34 14.86 5.61
CA MET A 42 -8.28 15.32 4.71
C MET A 42 -8.51 16.78 4.29
N LYS A 43 -9.75 17.13 3.93
CA LYS A 43 -10.13 18.50 3.54
C LYS A 43 -10.02 19.49 4.70
N GLU A 44 -10.41 19.10 5.90
CA GLU A 44 -10.20 19.90 7.12
C GLU A 44 -8.71 20.22 7.33
N LYS A 45 -7.83 19.25 7.04
CA LYS A 45 -6.37 19.42 7.10
C LYS A 45 -5.77 20.10 5.86
N GLY A 46 -6.58 20.59 4.92
CA GLY A 46 -6.15 21.40 3.78
C GLY A 46 -6.01 20.66 2.45
N PHE A 47 -6.38 19.38 2.37
CA PHE A 47 -6.45 18.66 1.11
C PHE A 47 -7.53 19.25 0.20
N ARG A 48 -7.20 19.47 -1.08
CA ARG A 48 -8.09 20.20 -2.01
C ARG A 48 -8.80 19.32 -3.03
N LEU A 49 -8.38 18.06 -3.16
CA LEU A 49 -8.90 17.15 -4.17
C LEU A 49 -10.09 16.35 -3.62
N SER A 50 -10.83 15.73 -4.53
CA SER A 50 -11.94 14.84 -4.21
C SER A 50 -11.46 13.42 -3.90
N ALA A 51 -12.36 12.59 -3.36
CA ALA A 51 -12.10 11.17 -3.19
C ALA A 51 -11.85 10.48 -4.55
N GLU A 52 -12.60 10.85 -5.58
CA GLU A 52 -12.44 10.31 -6.94
C GLU A 52 -11.09 10.67 -7.58
N ASP A 53 -10.51 11.82 -7.21
CA ASP A 53 -9.16 12.18 -7.68
C ASP A 53 -8.09 11.28 -7.06
N VAL A 54 -8.35 10.67 -5.89
CA VAL A 54 -7.46 9.70 -5.26
C VAL A 54 -7.70 8.30 -5.82
N TYR A 55 -8.96 7.84 -5.79
CA TYR A 55 -9.36 6.52 -6.24
C TYR A 55 -10.68 6.57 -7.02
N SER A 56 -10.67 6.09 -8.26
CA SER A 56 -11.86 5.88 -9.08
C SER A 56 -11.66 4.66 -9.98
N VAL A 57 -12.75 3.95 -10.28
CA VAL A 57 -12.75 2.89 -11.31
C VAL A 57 -13.24 3.39 -12.67
N ASN A 58 -13.83 4.59 -12.71
CA ASN A 58 -14.52 5.13 -13.90
C ASN A 58 -13.70 6.20 -14.64
N ARG A 59 -12.66 6.74 -14.02
CA ARG A 59 -11.79 7.79 -14.59
C ARG A 59 -10.37 7.64 -14.07
N ALA A 60 -9.43 8.25 -14.78
CA ALA A 60 -8.06 8.36 -14.33
C ALA A 60 -7.96 9.14 -13.01
N CYS A 61 -7.17 8.63 -12.07
CA CYS A 61 -6.96 9.21 -10.74
C CYS A 61 -5.54 8.90 -10.22
N MET A 62 -5.19 9.34 -9.00
CA MET A 62 -3.84 9.13 -8.44
C MET A 62 -3.41 7.66 -8.38
N LYS A 63 -4.33 6.73 -8.10
CA LYS A 63 -4.00 5.30 -8.05
C LYS A 63 -3.30 4.81 -9.33
N ASP A 64 -3.62 5.40 -10.48
CA ASP A 64 -3.08 4.97 -11.78
C ASP A 64 -1.62 5.39 -11.97
N ALA A 65 -1.14 6.33 -11.15
CA ALA A 65 0.24 6.77 -11.14
C ALA A 65 1.07 6.14 -10.01
N VAL A 66 0.48 5.32 -9.13
CA VAL A 66 1.18 4.65 -8.02
C VAL A 66 1.27 3.15 -8.31
N LEU A 67 2.45 2.56 -8.13
CA LEU A 67 2.72 1.16 -8.44
C LEU A 67 3.44 0.44 -7.31
N SER A 68 3.26 -0.88 -7.26
CA SER A 68 4.16 -1.78 -6.54
C SER A 68 5.41 -2.03 -7.40
N PHE A 69 6.59 -1.77 -6.84
CA PHE A 69 7.88 -1.93 -7.48
C PHE A 69 8.56 -3.20 -6.97
N GLY A 70 8.71 -4.21 -7.84
CA GLY A 70 9.34 -5.49 -7.50
C GLY A 70 8.65 -6.27 -6.38
N GLY A 71 7.39 -5.95 -6.05
CA GLY A 71 6.61 -6.62 -5.00
C GLY A 71 6.93 -6.20 -3.56
N GLY A 72 7.93 -5.34 -3.33
CA GLY A 72 8.37 -4.95 -1.98
C GLY A 72 8.55 -3.45 -1.75
N CYS A 73 8.49 -2.64 -2.81
CA CYS A 73 8.59 -1.19 -2.73
C CYS A 73 7.41 -0.51 -3.42
N THR A 74 7.32 0.81 -3.28
CA THR A 74 6.40 1.65 -4.02
C THR A 74 7.16 2.48 -5.05
N GLY A 75 6.54 2.76 -6.18
CA GLY A 75 7.01 3.73 -7.16
C GLY A 75 5.87 4.65 -7.60
N ALA A 76 6.23 5.70 -8.33
CA ALA A 76 5.28 6.60 -8.95
C ALA A 76 5.65 6.91 -10.40
N VAL A 77 4.65 7.04 -11.26
CA VAL A 77 4.79 7.53 -12.63
C VAL A 77 4.87 9.06 -12.60
N ILE A 78 5.90 9.61 -13.24
CA ILE A 78 6.16 11.06 -13.25
C ILE A 78 6.22 11.65 -14.67
N SER A 79 6.02 10.84 -15.71
CA SER A 79 5.86 11.33 -17.09
C SER A 79 4.85 10.49 -17.89
N PRO A 80 4.24 11.06 -18.95
CA PRO A 80 3.32 10.33 -19.82
C PRO A 80 3.97 9.20 -20.61
N ASP A 81 5.31 9.18 -20.68
CA ASP A 81 6.11 8.17 -21.36
C ASP A 81 6.49 6.98 -20.46
N GLY A 82 5.95 6.93 -19.23
CA GLY A 82 6.20 5.82 -18.31
C GLY A 82 7.47 5.97 -17.46
N LEU A 83 8.03 7.18 -17.34
CA LEU A 83 9.14 7.40 -16.41
C LEU A 83 8.67 7.17 -14.96
N LEU A 84 9.37 6.28 -14.25
CA LEU A 84 9.07 5.91 -12.88
C LEU A 84 10.10 6.50 -11.91
N ILE A 85 9.66 6.86 -10.70
CA ILE A 85 10.54 7.18 -9.58
C ILE A 85 10.30 6.21 -8.42
N THR A 86 11.38 5.81 -7.76
CA THR A 86 11.38 5.04 -6.51
C THR A 86 12.66 5.38 -5.71
N ASN A 87 12.84 4.84 -4.52
CA ASN A 87 14.04 5.08 -3.74
C ASN A 87 15.26 4.34 -4.29
N HIS A 88 16.46 4.87 -4.05
CA HIS A 88 17.71 4.22 -4.45
C HIS A 88 17.83 2.80 -3.87
N HIS A 89 17.46 2.59 -2.60
CA HIS A 89 17.50 1.26 -1.99
C HIS A 89 16.53 0.25 -2.61
N CYS A 90 15.40 0.70 -3.18
CA CYS A 90 14.46 -0.15 -3.92
C CYS A 90 15.04 -0.61 -5.26
N GLY A 91 15.77 0.27 -5.95
CA GLY A 91 16.49 -0.06 -7.18
C GLY A 91 17.83 -0.77 -6.96
N TYR A 92 18.33 -0.82 -5.72
CA TYR A 92 19.70 -1.21 -5.39
C TYR A 92 20.07 -2.60 -5.91
N GLY A 93 19.19 -3.58 -5.76
CA GLY A 93 19.44 -4.94 -6.27
C GLY A 93 19.62 -4.98 -7.79
N GLN A 94 18.93 -4.11 -8.53
CA GLN A 94 19.09 -4.00 -9.99
C GLN A 94 20.37 -3.26 -10.35
N ILE A 95 20.65 -2.14 -9.69
CA ILE A 95 21.89 -1.36 -9.88
C ILE A 95 23.10 -2.27 -9.64
N GLN A 96 23.10 -3.03 -8.55
CA GLN A 96 24.15 -4.00 -8.23
C GLN A 96 24.29 -5.06 -9.33
N ARG A 97 23.19 -5.68 -9.75
CA ARG A 97 23.21 -6.76 -10.73
C ARG A 97 23.67 -6.31 -12.12
N LEU A 98 23.43 -5.05 -12.47
CA LEU A 98 23.87 -4.44 -13.72
C LEU A 98 25.32 -3.93 -13.65
N SER A 99 25.87 -3.73 -12.45
CA SER A 99 27.24 -3.24 -12.28
C SER A 99 28.28 -4.33 -12.57
N THR A 100 29.41 -3.93 -13.15
CA THR A 100 30.62 -4.76 -13.28
C THR A 100 31.80 -4.05 -12.61
N VAL A 101 32.99 -4.68 -12.63
CA VAL A 101 34.23 -4.03 -12.14
C VAL A 101 34.58 -2.83 -13.01
N GLU A 102 34.35 -2.93 -14.31
CA GLU A 102 34.63 -1.87 -15.30
C GLU A 102 33.53 -0.80 -15.31
N GLN A 103 32.28 -1.20 -15.04
CA GLN A 103 31.10 -0.33 -15.02
C GLN A 103 30.43 -0.40 -13.64
N ASP A 104 31.04 0.28 -12.67
CA ASP A 104 30.54 0.31 -11.30
C ASP A 104 29.48 1.41 -11.13
N TYR A 105 28.21 1.05 -11.38
CA TYR A 105 27.07 1.95 -11.19
C TYR A 105 26.76 2.20 -9.72
N LEU A 106 27.18 1.32 -8.80
CA LEU A 106 27.03 1.57 -7.38
C LEU A 106 27.94 2.71 -6.92
N ALA A 107 29.19 2.73 -7.37
CA ALA A 107 30.14 3.78 -7.01
C ALA A 107 29.89 5.08 -7.76
N ASN A 108 29.64 5.01 -9.07
CA ASN A 108 29.63 6.19 -9.95
C ASN A 108 28.22 6.69 -10.29
N GLY A 109 27.18 5.90 -10.01
CA GLY A 109 25.83 6.15 -10.51
C GLY A 109 25.69 5.75 -11.97
N PHE A 110 24.48 5.94 -12.51
CA PHE A 110 24.14 5.66 -13.89
C PHE A 110 23.13 6.69 -14.37
N TRP A 111 23.25 7.15 -15.61
CA TRP A 111 22.30 8.04 -16.26
C TRP A 111 22.25 7.74 -17.75
N ALA A 112 21.14 7.16 -18.22
CA ALA A 112 20.88 6.99 -19.64
C ALA A 112 20.61 8.36 -20.28
N MET A 113 21.37 8.73 -21.30
CA MET A 113 21.21 10.00 -22.02
C MET A 113 20.21 9.88 -23.19
N SER A 114 19.77 8.66 -23.49
CA SER A 114 18.76 8.34 -24.50
C SER A 114 17.99 7.08 -24.12
N ARG A 115 16.83 6.84 -24.76
CA ARG A 115 16.00 5.63 -24.50
C ARG A 115 16.73 4.32 -24.85
N ASP A 116 17.63 4.38 -25.82
CA ASP A 116 18.42 3.21 -26.25
C ASP A 116 19.53 2.85 -25.25
N GLU A 117 19.88 3.78 -24.36
CA GLU A 117 20.84 3.56 -23.27
C GLU A 117 20.18 3.02 -21.99
N GLU A 118 18.85 2.98 -21.91
CA GLU A 118 18.15 2.44 -20.74
C GLU A 118 18.44 0.94 -20.57
N LEU A 119 18.90 0.56 -19.38
CA LEU A 119 19.34 -0.81 -19.11
C LEU A 119 18.15 -1.67 -18.67
N GLN A 120 17.89 -2.76 -19.38
CA GLN A 120 16.87 -3.73 -18.96
C GLN A 120 17.21 -4.30 -17.57
N CYS A 121 16.19 -4.51 -16.73
CA CYS A 121 16.33 -5.12 -15.40
C CYS A 121 15.68 -6.53 -15.37
N PRO A 122 16.37 -7.62 -15.76
CA PRO A 122 15.74 -8.92 -15.99
C PRO A 122 15.03 -9.52 -14.77
N GLY A 123 13.70 -9.63 -14.80
CA GLY A 123 12.93 -10.16 -13.66
C GLY A 123 12.53 -9.11 -12.63
N LEU A 124 12.86 -7.84 -12.84
CA LEU A 124 12.11 -6.74 -12.23
C LEU A 124 10.72 -6.67 -12.89
N PHE A 125 9.71 -6.36 -12.10
CA PHE A 125 8.37 -6.06 -12.58
C PHE A 125 7.78 -4.91 -11.78
N VAL A 126 6.79 -4.24 -12.36
CA VAL A 126 5.96 -3.25 -11.67
C VAL A 126 4.50 -3.60 -11.83
N THR A 127 3.70 -3.37 -10.80
CA THR A 127 2.29 -3.76 -10.76
C THR A 127 1.41 -2.57 -10.40
N PHE A 128 0.40 -2.30 -11.22
CA PHE A 128 -0.57 -1.22 -11.04
C PHE A 128 -1.92 -1.75 -10.57
N LEU A 129 -2.53 -1.10 -9.59
CA LEU A 129 -3.89 -1.41 -9.15
C LEU A 129 -4.93 -0.86 -10.14
N LYS A 130 -5.64 -1.75 -10.82
CA LYS A 130 -6.70 -1.37 -11.78
C LYS A 130 -8.03 -1.11 -11.07
N ARG A 131 -8.42 -2.01 -10.17
CA ARG A 131 -9.63 -1.85 -9.35
C ARG A 131 -9.56 -2.73 -8.11
N MET A 132 -10.38 -2.39 -7.13
CA MET A 132 -10.59 -3.06 -5.87
C MET A 132 -12.09 -3.13 -5.60
N GLU A 133 -12.57 -4.29 -5.13
CA GLU A 133 -13.98 -4.58 -4.88
C GLU A 133 -14.12 -5.34 -3.56
N ASP A 134 -15.12 -4.99 -2.74
CA ASP A 134 -15.51 -5.78 -1.58
C ASP A 134 -16.26 -7.04 -2.07
N VAL A 135 -15.70 -8.20 -1.78
CA VAL A 135 -16.22 -9.52 -2.17
C VAL A 135 -16.53 -10.38 -0.94
N THR A 136 -16.70 -9.75 0.24
CA THR A 136 -16.93 -10.45 1.50
C THR A 136 -18.12 -11.40 1.42
N ASP A 137 -19.26 -10.94 0.90
CA ASP A 137 -20.46 -11.78 0.78
C ASP A 137 -20.26 -12.97 -0.17
N GLU A 138 -19.52 -12.78 -1.25
CA GLU A 138 -19.20 -13.85 -2.20
C GLU A 138 -18.23 -14.87 -1.59
N MET A 139 -17.23 -14.39 -0.85
CA MET A 139 -16.26 -15.21 -0.13
C MET A 139 -16.91 -16.05 0.96
N MET A 140 -17.88 -15.48 1.70
CA MET A 140 -18.56 -16.14 2.81
C MET A 140 -19.69 -17.08 2.37
N LYS A 141 -19.97 -17.15 1.06
CA LYS A 141 -21.07 -17.95 0.53
C LYS A 141 -20.86 -19.44 0.80
N GLY A 142 -21.86 -20.05 1.41
CA GLY A 142 -21.87 -21.48 1.72
C GLY A 142 -21.09 -21.84 2.98
N LEU A 143 -20.62 -20.87 3.76
CA LEU A 143 -20.03 -21.10 5.08
C LEU A 143 -21.11 -21.06 6.17
N SER A 144 -20.90 -21.85 7.23
CA SER A 144 -21.64 -21.76 8.49
C SER A 144 -20.67 -21.79 9.68
N ASP A 145 -21.12 -21.29 10.83
CA ASP A 145 -20.27 -21.14 12.02
C ASP A 145 -19.92 -22.48 12.69
N ASP A 146 -20.66 -23.54 12.37
CA ASP A 146 -20.49 -24.90 12.87
C ASP A 146 -19.62 -25.79 11.95
N MET A 147 -19.08 -25.23 10.86
CA MET A 147 -18.18 -25.97 9.98
C MET A 147 -16.84 -26.26 10.65
N ASP A 148 -16.30 -27.44 10.35
CA ASP A 148 -14.91 -27.75 10.62
C ASP A 148 -13.96 -26.76 9.91
N THR A 149 -12.89 -26.37 10.58
CA THR A 149 -11.95 -25.35 10.08
C THR A 149 -11.31 -25.75 8.75
N GLU A 150 -10.94 -27.02 8.57
CA GLU A 150 -10.31 -27.48 7.32
C GLU A 150 -11.30 -27.41 6.17
N ILE A 151 -12.56 -27.78 6.41
CA ILE A 151 -13.64 -27.66 5.42
C ILE A 151 -13.92 -26.20 5.09
N ARG A 152 -13.93 -25.33 6.11
CA ARG A 152 -14.13 -23.89 5.93
C ARG A 152 -13.04 -23.29 5.04
N ASP A 153 -11.77 -23.61 5.29
CA ASP A 153 -10.64 -23.12 4.51
C ASP A 153 -10.70 -23.60 3.06
N MET A 154 -11.06 -24.88 2.83
CA MET A 154 -11.26 -25.41 1.48
C MET A 154 -12.38 -24.68 0.71
N VAL A 155 -13.48 -24.32 1.38
CA VAL A 155 -14.58 -23.57 0.75
C VAL A 155 -14.14 -22.14 0.45
N LEU A 156 -13.41 -21.49 1.36
CA LEU A 156 -12.84 -20.15 1.14
C LEU A 156 -11.88 -20.12 -0.05
N ASP A 157 -10.98 -21.11 -0.16
CA ASP A 157 -10.05 -21.24 -1.28
C ASP A 157 -10.79 -21.43 -2.61
N SER A 158 -11.81 -22.29 -2.63
CA SER A 158 -12.66 -22.51 -3.80
C SER A 158 -13.41 -21.23 -4.22
N ASN A 159 -13.97 -20.50 -3.27
CA ASN A 159 -14.64 -19.22 -3.52
C ASN A 159 -13.64 -18.18 -4.05
N SER A 160 -12.47 -18.06 -3.43
CA SER A 160 -11.38 -17.16 -3.85
C SER A 160 -10.94 -17.42 -5.28
N GLU A 161 -10.67 -18.68 -5.65
CA GLU A 161 -10.26 -19.05 -7.00
C GLU A 161 -11.34 -18.72 -8.03
N LYS A 162 -12.62 -18.97 -7.70
CA LYS A 162 -13.73 -18.63 -8.58
C LYS A 162 -13.84 -17.12 -8.81
N ILE A 163 -13.77 -16.33 -7.74
CA ILE A 163 -13.84 -14.86 -7.81
C ILE A 163 -12.68 -14.31 -8.64
N ARG A 164 -11.45 -14.75 -8.35
CA ARG A 164 -10.24 -14.31 -9.07
C ARG A 164 -10.33 -14.65 -10.55
N ARG A 165 -10.71 -15.88 -10.91
CA ARG A 165 -10.83 -16.31 -12.30
C ARG A 165 -11.86 -15.49 -13.06
N ASN A 166 -13.04 -15.30 -12.49
CA ASN A 166 -14.11 -14.53 -13.13
C ASN A 166 -13.70 -13.05 -13.33
N ALA A 167 -12.95 -12.49 -12.38
CA ALA A 167 -12.55 -11.09 -12.39
C ALA A 167 -11.62 -10.70 -13.55
N VAL A 168 -10.87 -11.66 -14.11
CA VAL A 168 -9.86 -11.42 -15.16
C VAL A 168 -10.05 -12.28 -16.40
N GLU A 169 -11.18 -13.00 -16.50
CA GLU A 169 -11.50 -13.85 -17.63
C GLU A 169 -11.43 -13.06 -18.96
N GLY A 170 -10.66 -13.56 -19.93
CA GLY A 170 -10.48 -12.90 -21.22
C GLY A 170 -9.60 -11.65 -21.21
N THR A 171 -8.91 -11.35 -20.10
CA THR A 171 -8.01 -10.19 -19.97
C THR A 171 -6.56 -10.61 -19.70
N HIS A 172 -5.60 -9.68 -19.83
CA HIS A 172 -4.21 -9.88 -19.42
C HIS A 172 -3.94 -9.52 -17.95
N PHE A 173 -4.98 -9.13 -17.20
CA PHE A 173 -4.84 -8.75 -15.81
C PHE A 173 -4.64 -9.97 -14.90
N THR A 174 -4.17 -9.69 -13.69
CA THR A 174 -4.10 -10.65 -12.60
C THR A 174 -5.01 -10.21 -11.47
N ALA A 175 -5.48 -11.17 -10.68
CA ALA A 175 -6.35 -10.89 -9.53
C ALA A 175 -5.88 -11.63 -8.29
N SER A 176 -6.04 -10.97 -7.14
CA SER A 176 -5.89 -11.57 -5.81
C SER A 176 -7.09 -11.24 -4.96
N VAL A 177 -7.55 -12.19 -4.14
CA VAL A 177 -8.47 -11.90 -3.05
C VAL A 177 -7.66 -11.87 -1.77
N SER A 178 -7.77 -10.79 -1.01
CA SER A 178 -7.00 -10.59 0.21
C SER A 178 -7.93 -10.41 1.42
N PRO A 179 -7.64 -11.08 2.54
CA PRO A 179 -8.37 -10.87 3.78
C PRO A 179 -7.91 -9.56 4.43
N PHE A 180 -8.88 -8.80 4.93
CA PHE A 180 -8.71 -7.61 5.75
C PHE A 180 -9.36 -7.84 7.11
N PHE A 181 -8.93 -7.09 8.12
CA PHE A 181 -9.47 -7.17 9.47
C PHE A 181 -9.51 -8.60 10.03
N MET A 182 -8.41 -9.34 9.89
CA MET A 182 -8.29 -10.75 10.32
C MET A 182 -9.32 -11.70 9.66
N GLY A 183 -9.67 -11.45 8.40
CA GLY A 183 -10.62 -12.28 7.64
C GLY A 183 -12.08 -11.91 7.85
N ASN A 184 -12.38 -10.78 8.52
CA ASN A 184 -13.75 -10.28 8.63
C ASN A 184 -14.25 -9.59 7.35
N GLN A 185 -13.33 -9.18 6.47
CA GLN A 185 -13.65 -8.63 5.16
C GLN A 185 -12.68 -9.18 4.11
N TYR A 186 -13.14 -9.29 2.87
CA TYR A 186 -12.34 -9.74 1.76
C TYR A 186 -12.47 -8.78 0.60
N PHE A 187 -11.32 -8.37 0.05
CA PHE A 187 -11.30 -7.53 -1.13
C PHE A 187 -10.64 -8.26 -2.29
N LEU A 188 -11.27 -8.18 -3.45
CA LEU A 188 -10.67 -8.50 -4.74
C LEU A 188 -9.82 -7.31 -5.18
N LEU A 189 -8.58 -7.57 -5.56
CA LEU A 189 -7.66 -6.59 -6.15
C LEU A 189 -7.27 -7.08 -7.54
N VAL A 190 -7.51 -6.24 -8.55
CA VAL A 190 -7.16 -6.53 -9.94
C VAL A 190 -6.00 -5.65 -10.36
N TYR A 191 -5.01 -6.27 -10.98
CA TYR A 191 -3.72 -5.69 -11.26
C TYR A 191 -3.30 -5.86 -12.72
N GLU A 192 -2.49 -4.90 -13.17
CA GLU A 192 -1.76 -4.97 -14.43
C GLU A 192 -0.26 -4.97 -14.13
N THR A 193 0.45 -5.99 -14.61
CA THR A 193 1.88 -6.17 -14.32
C THR A 193 2.71 -5.99 -15.59
N PHE A 194 3.74 -5.16 -15.50
CA PHE A 194 4.72 -4.93 -16.56
C PHE A 194 6.05 -5.59 -16.18
N HIS A 195 6.61 -6.36 -17.12
CA HIS A 195 7.84 -7.14 -16.91
C HIS A 195 9.06 -6.58 -17.67
N ASP A 196 8.86 -5.63 -18.59
CA ASP A 196 9.97 -4.84 -19.17
C ASP A 196 10.09 -3.53 -18.39
N VAL A 197 11.00 -3.52 -17.42
CA VAL A 197 11.31 -2.36 -16.61
C VAL A 197 12.80 -2.08 -16.76
N ARG A 198 13.16 -0.83 -17.00
CA ARG A 198 14.52 -0.42 -17.31
C ARG A 198 15.05 0.60 -16.32
N LEU A 199 16.34 0.51 -16.02
CA LEU A 199 17.06 1.51 -15.25
C LEU A 199 17.36 2.71 -16.15
N VAL A 200 16.81 3.86 -15.79
CA VAL A 200 17.04 5.15 -16.47
C VAL A 200 18.14 5.94 -15.76
N GLY A 201 18.10 6.01 -14.42
CA GLY A 201 19.06 6.78 -13.66
C GLY A 201 19.13 6.36 -12.20
N ALA A 202 20.33 6.43 -11.64
CA ALA A 202 20.61 6.25 -10.22
C ALA A 202 21.78 7.16 -9.81
N PRO A 203 21.68 7.88 -8.68
CA PRO A 203 22.81 8.60 -8.13
C PRO A 203 23.89 7.61 -7.64
N PRO A 204 25.15 8.05 -7.49
CA PRO A 204 26.18 7.24 -6.83
C PRO A 204 25.74 6.89 -5.40
N SER A 205 26.20 5.74 -4.89
CA SER A 205 25.88 5.28 -3.53
C SER A 205 26.23 6.30 -2.44
N ALA A 206 27.27 7.10 -2.64
CA ALA A 206 27.64 8.17 -1.72
C ALA A 206 26.53 9.20 -1.51
N ILE A 207 25.61 9.35 -2.49
CA ILE A 207 24.41 10.18 -2.39
C ILE A 207 23.19 9.31 -2.06
N GLY A 208 22.99 8.20 -2.79
CA GLY A 208 21.78 7.37 -2.68
C GLY A 208 21.61 6.64 -1.34
N LYS A 209 22.69 6.51 -0.56
CA LYS A 209 22.72 5.97 0.81
C LYS A 209 23.73 6.74 1.68
N PHE A 210 23.72 8.06 1.59
CA PHE A 210 24.57 8.92 2.44
C PHE A 210 24.42 8.55 3.92
N GLY A 211 25.53 8.53 4.67
CA GLY A 211 25.55 8.07 6.07
C GLY A 211 25.54 6.55 6.26
N GLY A 212 25.09 5.79 5.26
CA GLY A 212 25.06 4.33 5.29
C GLY A 212 24.25 3.80 6.49
N GLU A 213 24.78 2.79 7.17
CA GLU A 213 24.11 2.20 8.34
C GLU A 213 24.09 3.13 9.56
N THR A 214 25.01 4.10 9.67
CA THR A 214 25.05 5.03 10.81
C THR A 214 23.82 5.93 10.84
N ASP A 215 23.34 6.35 9.66
CA ASP A 215 22.21 7.26 9.53
C ASP A 215 20.92 6.52 9.10
N ASN A 216 20.95 5.18 9.07
CA ASN A 216 19.76 4.40 8.76
C ASN A 216 18.78 4.47 9.94
N TRP A 217 17.51 4.76 9.67
CA TRP A 217 16.47 4.98 10.68
C TRP A 217 16.73 6.17 11.62
N THR A 218 17.55 7.13 11.20
CA THR A 218 17.74 8.39 11.93
C THR A 218 17.07 9.55 11.21
N TRP A 219 16.93 10.65 11.94
CA TRP A 219 16.60 11.94 11.38
C TRP A 219 17.51 12.97 12.08
N PRO A 220 18.21 13.86 11.35
CA PRO A 220 18.35 14.00 9.88
C PRO A 220 19.11 12.88 9.18
#